data_AF-A0A388Q1P6-F1
#
_entry.id   AF-A0A388Q1P6-F1
#
_cell.length_a   1.000
_cell.length_b   1.000
_cell.length_c   1.000
_cell.angle_alpha   90.00
_cell.angle_beta   90.00
_cell.angle_gamma   90.00
#
_symmetry.space_group_name_H-M   'P 1'
#
loop_
_entity.id
_entity.type
_entity.pdbx_description
1 polymer ?
#
loop_
_entity_poly.entity_id
_entity_poly.type
_entity_poly.pdbx_seq_one_letter_code
_entity_poly.pdbx_strand_id
1 'polypeptide(L)' 'MFEEAEKRNCNLITTEKDHVRINDQFKNKIYYTKLSTKLIGKEILEKELKKLF' A
#
# COMPACT_ATOMS: atom_id res chain seq x y z
N MET A 1 -2.38 -7.07 18.10
CA MET A 1 -1.99 -7.64 16.79
C MET A 1 -0.48 -7.70 16.64
N PHE A 2 0.26 -6.60 16.90
CA PHE A 2 1.73 -6.61 16.89
C PHE A 2 2.37 -7.51 17.96
N GLU A 3 1.92 -7.40 19.21
CA GLU A 3 2.40 -8.25 20.32
C GLU A 3 2.18 -9.75 20.09
N GLU A 4 1.07 -10.12 19.44
CA GLU A 4 0.77 -11.52 19.14
C GLU A 4 1.68 -12.06 18.03
N ALA A 5 2.03 -11.22 17.06
CA ALA A 5 3.01 -11.57 16.03
C ALA A 5 4.42 -11.68 16.59
N GLU A 6 4.85 -10.77 17.48
CA GLU A 6 6.14 -10.88 18.17
C GLU A 6 6.21 -12.14 19.04
N LYS A 7 5.16 -12.47 19.82
CA LYS A 7 5.10 -13.70 20.63
C LYS A 7 5.21 -14.98 19.81
N ARG A 8 4.72 -14.95 18.56
CA ARG A 8 4.73 -16.11 17.64
C ARG A 8 5.87 -16.07 16.62
N ASN A 9 6.81 -15.12 16.76
CA ASN A 9 7.92 -14.91 15.82
C ASN A 9 7.45 -14.82 14.35
N CYS A 10 6.33 -14.13 14.12
CA CYS A 10 5.71 -13.99 12.82
C CYS A 10 6.02 -12.62 12.21
N ASN A 11 6.27 -12.59 10.90
CA ASN A 11 6.35 -11.34 10.15
C ASN A 11 4.95 -10.76 9.94
N LEU A 12 4.78 -9.48 10.26
CA LEU A 12 3.57 -8.74 9.93
C LEU A 12 3.68 -8.15 8.53
N ILE A 13 2.69 -8.45 7.69
CA ILE A 13 2.54 -7.88 6.35
C ILE A 13 1.23 -7.09 6.33
N THR A 14 1.27 -5.86 5.81
CA THR A 14 0.11 -4.97 5.72
C THR A 14 0.00 -4.30 4.34
N THR A 15 -1.01 -3.44 4.16
CA THR A 15 -1.19 -2.65 2.93
C THR A 15 -0.43 -1.33 3.00
N GLU A 16 -0.11 -0.71 1.85
CA GLU A 16 0.48 0.64 1.80
C GLU A 16 -0.34 1.66 2.62
N LYS A 17 -1.67 1.62 2.52
CA LYS A 17 -2.58 2.53 3.22
C LYS A 17 -2.41 2.46 4.74
N ASP A 18 -2.28 1.25 5.27
CA ASP A 18 -2.17 1.05 6.72
C ASP A 18 -0.73 1.26 7.19
N HIS A 19 0.27 0.93 6.37
CA HIS A 19 1.68 1.18 6.66
C HIS A 19 1.99 2.68 6.88
N VAL A 20 1.38 3.58 6.10
CA VAL A 20 1.56 5.04 6.29
C VAL A 20 1.04 5.51 7.66
N ARG A 21 0.06 4.81 8.23
CA ARG A 21 -0.59 5.15 9.50
C ARG A 21 0.09 4.54 10.72
N ILE A 22 1.00 3.60 10.51
CA ILE A 22 1.77 2.97 11.58
C ILE A 22 2.76 3.98 12.17
N ASN A 23 2.92 3.96 13.48
CA ASN A 23 3.91 4.79 14.17
C ASN A 23 5.33 4.42 13.72
N ASP A 24 6.16 5.42 13.42
CA ASP A 24 7.51 5.25 12.86
C ASP A 24 8.40 4.29 13.67
N GLN A 25 8.22 4.23 14.99
CA GLN A 25 8.97 3.31 15.86
C GLN A 25 8.77 1.82 15.50
N PHE A 26 7.64 1.47 14.84
CA PHE A 26 7.30 0.10 14.46
C PHE A 26 7.45 -0.16 12.95
N LYS A 27 7.64 0.87 12.11
CA LYS A 27 7.68 0.71 10.65
C LYS A 27 8.76 -0.25 10.18
N ASN A 28 9.95 -0.21 10.79
CA ASN A 28 11.07 -1.08 10.41
C ASN A 28 10.82 -2.57 10.71
N LYS A 29 9.78 -2.89 11.49
CA LYS A 29 9.41 -4.26 11.87
C LYS A 29 8.19 -4.80 11.10
N ILE A 30 7.56 -3.99 10.25
CA ILE A 30 6.33 -4.34 9.53
C ILE A 30 6.58 -4.23 8.03
N TYR A 31 6.38 -5.31 7.31
CA TYR A 31 6.45 -5.32 5.85
C TYR A 31 5.11 -4.84 5.27
N TYR A 32 5.15 -4.31 4.07
CA TYR A 32 3.93 -3.95 3.34
C TYR A 32 4.02 -4.34 1.88
N THR A 33 2.86 -4.59 1.28
CA THR A 33 2.75 -4.89 -0.14
C THR A 33 2.61 -3.61 -0.95
N LYS A 34 3.46 -3.45 -1.97
CA LYS A 34 3.38 -2.38 -2.95
C LYS A 34 2.82 -2.94 -4.26
N LEU A 35 1.67 -2.43 -4.67
CA LEU A 35 1.01 -2.87 -5.90
C LEU A 35 1.18 -1.80 -6.98
N SER A 36 1.68 -2.21 -8.15
CA SER A 36 1.69 -1.36 -9.33
C SER A 36 0.39 -1.53 -10.12
N THR A 37 -0.23 -0.43 -10.53
CA THR A 37 -1.42 -0.47 -11.40
C THR A 37 -1.00 -0.39 -12.87
N LYS A 38 -1.49 -1.32 -13.68
CA LYS A 38 -1.40 -1.25 -15.15
C LYS A 38 -2.72 -0.69 -15.69
N LEU A 39 -2.69 0.53 -16.22
CA LEU A 39 -3.87 1.15 -16.83
C LEU A 39 -4.06 0.62 -18.26
N ILE A 40 -5.18 -0.06 -18.50
CA ILE A 40 -5.59 -0.51 -19.83
C ILE A 40 -6.41 0.61 -20.47
N GLY A 41 -6.18 0.91 -21.76
CA GLY A 41 -6.91 1.96 -22.47
C GLY A 41 -6.50 3.37 -22.05
N LYS A 42 -5.25 3.57 -21.61
CA LYS A 42 -4.70 4.86 -21.19
C LYS A 42 -5.02 6.01 -22.16
N GLU A 43 -4.87 5.77 -23.46
CA GLU A 43 -5.14 6.77 -24.51
C GLU A 43 -6.60 7.25 -24.52
N ILE A 44 -7.55 6.34 -24.31
CA ILE A 44 -8.98 6.66 -24.27
C ILE A 44 -9.27 7.53 -23.04
N LEU A 45 -8.73 7.14 -21.88
CA LEU A 45 -8.90 7.91 -20.64
C LEU A 45 -8.32 9.33 -20.79
N GLU A 46 -7.12 9.46 -21.35
CA GLU A 46 -6.48 10.77 -21.56
C GLU A 46 -7.30 11.66 -22.49
N LYS A 47 -7.90 11.09 -23.54
CA LYS A 47 -8.76 11.84 -24.46
C LYS A 47 -10.03 12.34 -23.79
N GLU A 48 -10.66 11.54 -22.93
CA GLU A 48 -11.84 11.97 -22.18
C GLU A 48 -11.49 13.02 -21.10
N LEU A 49 -10.37 12.86 -20.40
CA LEU A 49 -9.91 13.84 -19.41
C LEU A 49 -9.62 15.22 -20.04
N LYS A 50 -9.06 15.27 -21.25
CA LYS A 50 -8.84 16.53 -22.00
C LYS A 50 -10.12 17.29 -22.37
N LYS A 51 -11.30 16.67 -22.27
CA LYS A 51 -12.57 17.39 -22.50
C LYS A 51 -13.08 18.09 -21.24
N LEU A 52 -12.56 17.72 -20.07
CA LEU A 52 -13.00 18.23 -18.76
C LEU A 52 -12.18 19.44 -18.28
N PHE A 53 -11.04 19.71 -18.91
CA PHE A 53 -10.11 20.81 -18.60
C PHE A 53 -9.72 21.53 -19.88
#